data_AF-A0AAD5MIZ3-F1
#
_entry.id   AF-A0AAD5MIZ3-F1
#
_cell.length_a   1.000
_cell.length_b   1.000
_cell.length_c   1.000
_cell.angle_alpha   90.00
_cell.angle_beta   90.00
_cell.angle_gamma   90.00
#
_symmetry.space_group_name_H-M   'P 1'
#
loop_
_entity.id
_entity.type
_entity.pdbx_description
1 polymer ?
#
loop_
_entity_poly.entity_id
_entity_poly.type
_entity_poly.pdbx_seq_one_letter_code
_entity_poly.pdbx_strand_id
1 'polypeptide(L)'
;MAPDNSGFSELISTEKRIVIEWRVLDRRPGEPNRCFRQLMPRHRHLSPHDETLALVMNRHHPRSAPRSSPQCQESRLRSLEAQVQNLRDQLRETSIRLGDTKTENERLRYLYSSNESSSLTALRKSLAVAEQDVRKKQEEMEELRSQLVNQDDEQQLAAVQPRLITMLRVQLNAIANINKLRIFEPSLNIGEDVEELLQTLGKVNDGDLQELQKILEDTTVLYDQISRGIIIRSLSDSWTMTEPVEDEAFFCYDEEDTKQDSEWQAEMTAIQNTHQSELETMRHHYEHQLKGMRERIEHEETRRRKLQEELVQITTRNDQSLTTVKASFEEMLEEQRSGFQEEMEQLRKEHQKELDEEKAATRLALEAVRRAHEEELKQATTKKLVGEKDRDASRQSAMLEQMREELTTLSAAYSAKCVENAQLDERLSALMEQRAREGDSDDVQRLQRDLCVRDSQVAELQRRISSYERRGGDSPIVVSDKDELFSEVLCSEKTNSAVKSRKMNKNRRTDIRFHSNPVISLVESVSEYLAEDVRRTLAVPVSERRKFFETIAEYSTPF
;
A
#
# COMPACT_ATOMS: atom_id res chain seq x y z
N MET A 1 21.33 38.40 -51.71
CA MET A 1 21.15 39.84 -51.48
C MET A 1 19.85 40.02 -50.72
N ALA A 2 19.93 40.59 -49.52
CA ALA A 2 18.80 41.13 -48.75
C ALA A 2 18.30 42.45 -49.39
N PRO A 3 17.28 43.17 -48.87
CA PRO A 3 17.27 43.78 -47.51
C PRO A 3 15.97 43.47 -46.71
N ASP A 4 16.06 43.20 -45.41
CA ASP A 4 16.04 44.10 -44.23
C ASP A 4 14.62 44.47 -43.76
N ASN A 5 14.13 44.08 -42.58
CA ASN A 5 14.52 44.25 -41.17
C ASN A 5 13.87 45.46 -40.46
N SER A 6 13.56 45.23 -39.19
CA SER A 6 13.01 46.10 -38.12
C SER A 6 11.48 46.25 -38.09
N GLY A 7 10.78 45.99 -36.98
CA GLY A 7 11.23 45.64 -35.64
C GLY A 7 10.06 45.46 -34.67
N PHE A 8 10.45 45.06 -33.46
CA PHE A 8 9.73 44.95 -32.18
C PHE A 8 9.68 43.56 -31.55
N SER A 9 10.60 43.45 -30.59
CA SER A 9 10.93 42.41 -29.65
C SER A 9 9.87 42.19 -28.57
N GLU A 10 9.95 40.99 -27.99
CA GLU A 10 9.79 40.67 -26.56
C GLU A 10 8.48 41.03 -25.85
N LEU A 11 7.72 39.97 -25.51
CA LEU A 11 7.38 39.70 -24.11
C LEU A 11 7.06 38.22 -23.90
N ILE A 12 7.98 37.60 -23.15
CA ILE A 12 7.86 36.29 -22.52
C ILE A 12 6.80 36.42 -21.41
N SER A 13 5.80 35.54 -21.37
CA SER A 13 5.20 35.15 -20.10
C SER A 13 4.64 33.74 -20.16
N THR A 14 4.94 33.02 -19.09
CA THR A 14 4.88 31.59 -18.87
C THR A 14 3.49 31.15 -18.40
N GLU A 15 2.80 30.33 -19.17
CA GLU A 15 1.59 29.64 -18.71
C GLU A 15 1.94 28.23 -18.22
N LYS A 16 2.15 28.10 -16.90
CA LYS A 16 2.27 26.80 -16.24
C LYS A 16 0.87 26.21 -16.08
N ARG A 17 0.51 25.25 -16.95
CA ARG A 17 -0.57 24.29 -16.70
C ARG A 17 -0.26 23.50 -15.43
N ILE A 18 -1.06 23.71 -14.37
CA ILE A 18 -1.09 22.82 -13.21
C ILE A 18 -1.98 21.63 -13.59
N VAL A 19 -1.35 20.52 -13.94
CA VAL A 19 -1.99 19.20 -14.00
C VAL A 19 -2.03 18.67 -12.56
N ILE A 20 -3.21 18.62 -11.95
CA ILE A 20 -3.42 17.95 -10.67
C ILE A 20 -3.69 16.47 -10.98
N GLU A 21 -2.61 15.69 -10.98
CA GLU A 21 -2.64 14.23 -11.05
C GLU A 21 -3.05 13.70 -9.66
N TRP A 22 -4.31 13.26 -9.51
CA TRP A 22 -4.77 12.57 -8.30
C TRP A 22 -4.20 11.15 -8.29
N ARG A 23 -3.01 11.00 -7.69
CA ARG A 23 -2.39 9.70 -7.47
C ARG A 23 -3.01 9.04 -6.24
N VAL A 24 -3.97 8.15 -6.48
CA VAL A 24 -4.55 7.25 -5.47
C VAL A 24 -3.43 6.33 -4.96
N LEU A 25 -3.05 6.48 -3.69
CA LEU A 25 -2.10 5.62 -3.00
C LEU A 25 -2.79 4.33 -2.58
N ASP A 26 -2.52 3.27 -3.34
CA ASP A 26 -2.76 1.87 -2.98
C ASP A 26 -2.01 1.54 -1.67
N ARG A 27 -2.76 1.38 -0.57
CA ARG A 27 -2.22 0.89 0.70
C ARG A 27 -2.28 -0.63 0.73
N ARG A 28 -1.12 -1.29 0.70
CA ARG A 28 -1.01 -2.72 1.06
C ARG A 28 -1.25 -2.91 2.57
N PRO A 29 -1.98 -3.96 2.98
CA PRO A 29 -2.19 -4.28 4.39
C PRO A 29 -0.98 -5.04 4.93
N GLY A 30 -0.30 -4.51 5.96
CA GLY A 30 0.80 -5.26 6.58
C GLY A 30 1.81 -4.54 7.49
N GLU A 31 1.69 -3.25 7.82
CA GLU A 31 2.62 -2.60 8.76
C GLU A 31 1.96 -2.21 10.09
N PRO A 32 2.58 -2.54 11.25
CA PRO A 32 2.11 -2.13 12.56
C PRO A 32 2.48 -0.67 12.86
N ASN A 33 1.55 0.04 13.51
CA ASN A 33 1.69 1.42 13.99
C ASN A 33 3.06 1.68 14.69
N ARG A 34 3.97 2.40 14.02
CA ARG A 34 5.15 3.01 14.65
C ARG A 34 4.86 4.44 15.10
N CYS A 35 3.99 4.58 16.09
CA CYS A 35 3.88 5.80 16.89
C CYS A 35 4.11 5.49 18.37
N PHE A 36 5.24 4.86 18.73
CA PHE A 36 5.71 4.82 20.12
C PHE A 36 7.16 4.30 20.17
N ARG A 37 8.14 5.17 19.93
CA ARG A 37 9.51 5.02 20.46
C ARG A 37 10.35 6.25 20.09
N GLN A 38 10.33 7.26 20.94
CA GLN A 38 11.50 8.09 21.28
C GLN A 38 11.05 9.18 22.25
N LEU A 39 11.03 8.87 23.54
CA LEU A 39 11.21 9.85 24.62
C LEU A 39 11.67 9.06 25.85
N MET A 40 12.97 8.80 25.92
CA MET A 40 13.66 8.48 27.16
C MET A 40 14.72 9.56 27.37
N PRO A 41 14.69 10.32 28.48
CA PRO A 41 15.76 11.23 28.83
C PRO A 41 17.02 10.44 29.15
N ARG A 42 18.13 10.73 28.46
CA ARG A 42 19.45 10.30 28.90
C ARG A 42 19.77 10.99 30.22
N HIS A 43 20.05 10.21 31.26
CA HIS A 43 20.67 10.69 32.49
C HIS A 43 21.96 11.46 32.14
N ARG A 44 21.97 12.78 32.40
CA ARG A 44 23.22 13.54 32.51
C ARG A 44 23.66 13.50 33.97
N HIS A 45 24.92 13.08 34.16
CA HIS A 45 25.62 13.19 35.43
C HIS A 45 25.70 14.66 35.86
N LEU A 46 25.40 14.90 37.14
CA LEU A 46 25.58 16.17 37.83
C LEU A 46 27.09 16.43 38.02
N SER A 47 27.57 17.58 37.55
CA SER A 47 28.88 18.14 37.87
C SER A 47 28.70 19.26 38.90
N PRO A 48 29.49 19.32 39.98
CA PRO A 48 29.28 20.28 41.06
C PRO A 48 30.08 21.57 40.79
N HIS A 49 29.52 22.55 40.07
CA HIS A 49 30.12 23.90 40.04
C HIS A 49 29.18 25.10 39.82
N ASP A 50 27.85 24.93 39.72
CA ASP A 50 26.94 26.06 39.44
C ASP A 50 26.17 26.58 40.66
N GLU A 51 26.86 26.82 41.79
CA GLU A 51 26.26 27.42 42.99
C GLU A 51 26.65 28.90 43.25
N THR A 52 27.29 29.57 42.28
CA THR A 52 27.84 30.94 42.48
C THR A 52 27.29 32.02 41.54
N LEU A 53 26.06 31.87 41.01
CA LEU A 53 25.40 32.90 40.20
C LEU A 53 23.95 33.22 40.62
N ALA A 54 23.63 33.12 41.92
CA ALA A 54 22.30 33.44 42.44
C ALA A 54 22.26 34.65 43.41
N LEU A 55 23.31 35.49 43.48
CA LEU A 55 23.42 36.51 44.53
C LEU A 55 23.68 37.95 44.07
N VAL A 56 23.53 38.28 42.78
CA VAL A 56 23.64 39.67 42.31
C VAL A 56 22.62 39.94 41.22
N MET A 57 21.37 40.23 41.59
CA MET A 57 20.45 41.12 40.86
C MET A 57 19.20 41.36 41.72
N ASN A 58 19.34 42.11 42.81
CA ASN A 58 18.15 42.60 43.54
C ASN A 58 18.35 44.00 44.11
N ARG A 59 18.35 44.99 43.23
CA ARG A 59 18.02 46.39 43.56
C ARG A 59 17.39 46.99 42.32
N HIS A 60 16.08 47.26 42.34
CA HIS A 60 15.44 48.51 41.91
C HIS A 60 13.92 48.45 42.12
N HIS A 61 13.42 49.32 43.01
CA HIS A 61 12.13 50.03 43.04
C HIS A 61 10.80 49.24 43.00
N PRO A 62 9.94 49.34 44.04
CA PRO A 62 8.57 48.86 43.95
C PRO A 62 7.70 49.93 43.30
N ARG A 63 7.25 49.67 42.07
CA ARG A 63 6.13 50.40 41.46
C ARG A 63 4.84 49.74 41.96
N SER A 64 3.98 50.53 42.57
CA SER A 64 2.68 50.16 43.13
C SER A 64 1.81 49.38 42.14
N ALA A 65 1.49 48.12 42.48
CA ALA A 65 0.42 47.35 41.86
C ALA A 65 -0.93 47.70 42.49
N PRO A 66 -2.04 47.68 41.72
CA PRO A 66 -3.36 48.04 42.24
C PRO A 66 -3.80 46.96 43.24
N ARG A 67 -4.32 47.40 44.39
CA ARG A 67 -4.93 46.53 45.40
C ARG A 67 -6.15 45.82 44.80
N SER A 68 -5.97 44.61 44.30
CA SER A 68 -7.07 43.67 44.09
C SER A 68 -7.59 43.22 45.46
N SER A 69 -8.91 43.20 45.64
CA SER A 69 -9.58 42.73 46.86
C SER A 69 -9.00 41.39 47.36
N PRO A 70 -8.75 41.22 48.68
CA PRO A 70 -8.19 39.98 49.23
C PRO A 70 -9.03 38.74 48.90
N GLN A 71 -10.34 38.93 48.71
CA GLN A 71 -11.27 37.87 48.31
C GLN A 71 -11.01 37.36 46.88
N CYS A 72 -10.56 38.22 45.97
CA CYS A 72 -10.21 37.86 44.58
C CYS A 72 -8.86 37.12 44.52
N GLN A 73 -7.92 37.48 45.39
CA GLN A 73 -6.64 36.76 45.51
C GLN A 73 -6.84 35.37 46.12
N GLU A 74 -7.73 35.24 47.10
CA GLU A 74 -8.04 33.96 47.73
C GLU A 74 -8.76 33.00 46.76
N SER A 75 -9.71 33.48 45.95
CA SER A 75 -10.32 32.66 44.89
C SER A 75 -9.30 32.20 43.85
N ARG A 76 -8.34 33.07 43.49
CA ARG A 76 -7.25 32.71 42.57
C ARG A 76 -6.31 31.67 43.18
N LEU A 77 -5.99 31.78 44.46
CA LEU A 77 -5.18 30.79 45.18
C LEU A 77 -5.89 29.45 45.27
N ARG A 78 -7.18 29.42 45.63
CA ARG A 78 -7.97 28.17 45.63
C ARG A 78 -8.09 27.54 44.24
N SER A 79 -8.21 28.35 43.20
CA SER A 79 -8.21 27.87 41.81
C SER A 79 -6.86 27.27 41.41
N LEU A 80 -5.75 27.91 41.80
CA LEU A 80 -4.40 27.38 41.57
C LEU A 80 -4.15 26.10 42.40
N GLU A 81 -4.60 26.05 43.65
CA GLU A 81 -4.52 24.85 44.49
C GLU A 81 -5.33 23.69 43.88
N ALA A 82 -6.53 23.95 43.39
CA ALA A 82 -7.34 22.97 42.68
C ALA A 82 -6.67 22.50 41.38
N GLN A 83 -6.03 23.41 40.63
CA GLN A 83 -5.29 23.06 39.42
C GLN A 83 -4.05 22.21 39.74
N VAL A 84 -3.29 22.56 40.77
CA VAL A 84 -2.14 21.77 41.25
C VAL A 84 -2.58 20.40 41.75
N GLN A 85 -3.71 20.33 42.46
CA GLN A 85 -4.26 19.06 42.92
C GLN A 85 -4.69 18.18 41.75
N ASN A 86 -5.37 18.75 40.74
CA ASN A 86 -5.74 18.04 39.52
C ASN A 86 -4.49 17.53 38.77
N LEU A 87 -3.44 18.34 38.65
CA LEU A 87 -2.17 17.90 38.05
C LEU A 87 -1.50 16.78 38.85
N ARG A 88 -1.57 16.81 40.19
CA ARG A 88 -1.09 15.71 41.05
C ARG A 88 -1.91 14.43 40.88
N ASP A 89 -3.21 14.56 40.68
CA ASP A 89 -4.11 13.43 40.46
C ASP A 89 -3.85 12.80 39.09
N GLN A 90 -3.71 13.63 38.04
CA GLN A 90 -3.29 13.19 36.71
C GLN A 90 -1.90 12.54 36.73
N LEU A 91 -0.95 13.07 37.51
CA LEU A 91 0.36 12.46 37.66
C LEU A 91 0.29 11.11 38.38
N ARG A 92 -0.56 10.97 39.39
CA ARG A 92 -0.80 9.69 40.06
C ARG A 92 -1.45 8.68 39.13
N GLU A 93 -2.48 9.09 38.39
CA GLU A 93 -3.17 8.23 37.42
C GLU A 93 -2.23 7.78 36.30
N THR A 94 -1.44 8.70 35.74
CA THR A 94 -0.42 8.36 34.73
C THR A 94 0.66 7.44 35.29
N SER A 95 1.07 7.62 36.55
CA SER A 95 2.03 6.73 37.22
C SER A 95 1.46 5.34 37.45
N ILE A 96 0.19 5.21 37.84
CA ILE A 96 -0.51 3.92 37.96
C ILE A 96 -0.62 3.24 36.59
N ARG A 97 -1.09 3.95 35.56
CA ARG A 97 -1.16 3.43 34.19
C ARG A 97 0.21 3.01 33.66
N LEU A 98 1.26 3.77 33.96
CA LEU A 98 2.63 3.39 33.59
C LEU A 98 3.07 2.12 34.32
N GLY A 99 2.72 1.97 35.60
CA GLY A 99 2.91 0.74 36.37
C GLY A 99 2.24 -0.47 35.73
N ASP A 100 0.97 -0.34 35.34
CA ASP A 100 0.21 -1.40 34.67
C ASP A 100 0.80 -1.76 33.30
N THR A 101 1.24 -0.76 32.53
CA THR A 101 1.93 -1.03 31.25
C THR A 101 3.28 -1.71 31.45
N LYS A 102 3.97 -1.44 32.57
CA LYS A 102 5.24 -2.09 32.89
C LYS A 102 5.02 -3.55 33.29
N THR A 103 4.03 -3.84 34.14
CA THR A 103 3.70 -5.22 34.52
C THR A 103 3.19 -6.02 33.33
N GLU A 104 2.39 -5.43 32.43
CA GLU A 104 1.98 -6.09 31.19
C GLU A 104 3.18 -6.33 30.24
N ASN A 105 4.11 -5.37 30.13
CA ASN A 105 5.34 -5.59 29.36
C ASN A 105 6.21 -6.72 29.95
N GLU A 106 6.28 -6.83 31.27
CA GLU A 106 7.00 -7.89 31.96
C GLU A 106 6.32 -9.26 31.74
N ARG A 107 4.98 -9.30 31.77
CA ARG A 107 4.17 -10.46 31.42
C ARG A 107 4.38 -10.89 29.97
N LEU A 108 4.39 -9.94 29.03
CA LEU A 108 4.68 -10.19 27.62
C LEU A 108 6.09 -10.73 27.44
N ARG A 109 7.10 -10.14 28.09
CA ARG A 109 8.47 -10.67 28.08
C ARG A 109 8.54 -12.10 28.59
N TYR A 110 7.80 -12.43 29.64
CA TYR A 110 7.72 -13.79 30.17
C TYR A 110 7.15 -14.77 29.13
N LEU A 111 6.06 -14.38 28.45
CA LEU A 111 5.42 -15.17 27.38
C LEU A 111 6.31 -15.35 26.14
N TYR A 112 7.12 -14.35 25.79
CA TYR A 112 8.06 -14.43 24.65
C TYR A 112 9.37 -15.14 24.99
N SER A 113 9.76 -15.18 26.28
CA SER A 113 10.96 -15.88 26.74
C SER A 113 10.70 -17.36 27.02
N SER A 114 9.46 -17.74 27.33
CA SER A 114 9.02 -19.14 27.38
C SER A 114 8.79 -19.66 25.96
N ASN A 115 9.71 -20.52 25.49
CA ASN A 115 9.75 -21.10 24.16
C ASN A 115 8.66 -22.18 23.94
N GLU A 116 7.41 -21.88 24.30
CA GLU A 116 6.27 -22.80 24.20
C GLU A 116 5.34 -22.38 23.05
N SER A 117 4.89 -23.37 22.27
CA SER A 117 3.89 -23.30 21.19
C SER A 117 2.60 -22.51 21.52
N SER A 118 2.36 -22.26 22.81
CA SER A 118 1.35 -21.35 23.36
C SER A 118 1.54 -19.88 22.92
N SER A 119 2.77 -19.35 22.90
CA SER A 119 3.01 -17.92 22.58
C SER A 119 2.74 -17.60 21.11
N LEU A 120 3.10 -18.53 20.22
CA LEU A 120 2.85 -18.43 18.77
C LEU A 120 1.35 -18.57 18.47
N THR A 121 0.63 -19.41 19.23
CA THR A 121 -0.83 -19.54 19.14
C THR A 121 -1.54 -18.27 19.65
N ALA A 122 -1.03 -17.64 20.72
CA ALA A 122 -1.55 -16.37 21.23
C ALA A 122 -1.30 -15.22 20.24
N LEU A 123 -0.12 -15.16 19.62
CA LEU A 123 0.20 -14.22 18.54
C LEU A 123 -0.74 -14.38 17.35
N ARG A 124 -0.98 -15.60 16.87
CA ARG A 124 -1.91 -15.88 15.77
C ARG A 124 -3.34 -15.40 16.09
N LYS A 125 -3.81 -15.63 17.32
CA LYS A 125 -5.12 -15.13 17.76
C LYS A 125 -5.18 -13.61 17.85
N SER A 126 -4.13 -12.98 18.40
CA SER A 126 -4.04 -11.52 18.49
C SER A 126 -3.96 -10.87 17.11
N LEU A 127 -3.26 -11.48 16.16
CA LEU A 127 -3.16 -11.02 14.78
C LEU A 127 -4.52 -11.12 14.08
N ALA A 128 -5.23 -12.22 14.24
CA ALA A 128 -6.57 -12.39 13.66
C ALA A 128 -7.57 -11.34 14.16
N VAL A 129 -7.54 -11.00 15.45
CA VAL A 129 -8.37 -9.93 16.03
C VAL A 129 -7.97 -8.56 15.48
N ALA A 130 -6.67 -8.28 15.38
CA ALA A 130 -6.18 -7.02 14.81
C ALA A 130 -6.55 -6.88 13.32
N GLU A 131 -6.50 -7.96 12.54
CA GLU A 131 -6.96 -7.95 11.15
C GLU A 131 -8.45 -7.69 11.03
N GLN A 132 -9.27 -8.25 11.93
CA GLN A 132 -10.71 -8.01 11.94
C GLN A 132 -11.04 -6.53 12.25
N ASP A 133 -10.32 -5.92 13.19
CA ASP A 133 -10.47 -4.49 13.49
C ASP A 133 -10.06 -3.60 12.32
N VAL A 134 -8.99 -3.96 11.60
CA VAL A 134 -8.57 -3.22 10.39
C VAL A 134 -9.65 -3.29 9.30
N ARG A 135 -10.25 -4.47 9.07
CA ARG A 135 -11.35 -4.61 8.09
C ARG A 135 -12.54 -3.74 8.47
N LYS A 136 -12.95 -3.76 9.74
CA LYS A 136 -14.05 -2.91 10.22
C LYS A 136 -13.76 -1.42 10.07
N LYS A 137 -12.52 -0.98 10.32
CA LYS A 137 -12.11 0.42 10.12
C LYS A 137 -12.04 0.81 8.65
N GLN A 138 -11.74 -0.12 7.75
CA GLN A 138 -11.81 0.10 6.30
C GLN A 138 -13.27 0.28 5.85
N GLU A 139 -14.19 -0.56 6.32
CA GLU A 139 -15.63 -0.43 6.06
C GLU A 139 -16.18 0.92 6.56
N GLU A 140 -15.84 1.32 7.80
CA GLU A 140 -16.22 2.63 8.35
C GLU A 140 -15.63 3.80 7.52
N MET A 141 -14.39 3.69 7.04
CA MET A 141 -13.80 4.72 6.16
C MET A 141 -14.47 4.78 4.79
N GLU A 142 -14.86 3.65 4.24
CA GLU A 142 -15.53 3.58 2.95
C GLU A 142 -16.96 4.12 3.02
N GLU A 143 -17.65 3.87 4.15
CA GLU A 143 -18.94 4.47 4.47
C GLU A 143 -18.81 6.00 4.64
N LEU A 144 -17.82 6.47 5.39
CA LEU A 144 -17.55 7.91 5.53
C LEU A 144 -17.16 8.56 4.20
N ARG A 145 -16.38 7.89 3.36
CA ARG A 145 -16.06 8.37 2.00
C ARG A 145 -17.30 8.45 1.13
N SER A 146 -18.18 7.46 1.21
CA SER A 146 -19.46 7.46 0.50
C SER A 146 -20.36 8.61 0.98
N GLN A 147 -20.39 8.89 2.28
CA GLN A 147 -21.13 10.02 2.84
C GLN A 147 -20.52 11.37 2.41
N LEU A 148 -19.20 11.50 2.34
CA LEU A 148 -18.53 12.74 1.95
C LEU A 148 -18.70 13.05 0.45
N VAL A 149 -18.57 12.02 -0.40
CA VAL A 149 -18.78 12.14 -1.86
C VAL A 149 -20.23 12.55 -2.20
N ASN A 150 -21.20 12.17 -1.36
CA ASN A 150 -22.61 12.47 -1.59
C ASN A 150 -23.08 13.79 -0.95
N GLN A 151 -22.29 14.45 -0.11
CA GLN A 151 -22.73 15.66 0.63
C GLN A 151 -22.36 16.98 -0.05
N ASP A 152 -21.29 17.05 -0.81
CA ASP A 152 -20.75 18.36 -1.23
C ASP A 152 -21.42 18.97 -2.47
N ASP A 153 -21.84 18.17 -3.46
CA ASP A 153 -22.30 18.74 -4.73
C ASP A 153 -23.76 19.24 -4.67
N GLU A 154 -24.70 18.44 -4.14
CA GLU A 154 -26.12 18.83 -4.10
C GLU A 154 -26.40 19.95 -3.08
N GLN A 155 -25.73 19.96 -1.93
CA GLN A 155 -25.92 21.00 -0.92
C GLN A 155 -25.28 22.33 -1.30
N GLN A 156 -24.13 22.32 -1.99
CA GLN A 156 -23.55 23.55 -2.54
C GLN A 156 -24.39 24.09 -3.70
N LEU A 157 -24.91 23.23 -4.58
CA LEU A 157 -25.80 23.62 -5.67
C LEU A 157 -27.09 24.28 -5.15
N ALA A 158 -27.72 23.66 -4.15
CA ALA A 158 -28.92 24.19 -3.49
C ALA A 158 -28.69 25.51 -2.76
N ALA A 159 -27.46 25.79 -2.28
CA ALA A 159 -27.12 27.04 -1.62
C ALA A 159 -26.80 28.19 -2.60
N VAL A 160 -26.25 27.88 -3.79
CA VAL A 160 -25.77 28.86 -4.75
C VAL A 160 -26.87 29.32 -5.72
N GLN A 161 -27.72 28.40 -6.18
CA GLN A 161 -28.78 28.68 -7.14
C GLN A 161 -29.75 29.82 -6.69
N PRO A 162 -30.32 29.82 -5.47
CA PRO A 162 -31.23 30.90 -5.05
C PRO A 162 -30.52 32.27 -4.96
N ARG A 163 -29.20 32.28 -4.69
CA ARG A 163 -28.41 33.52 -4.67
C ARG A 163 -28.21 34.08 -6.07
N LEU A 164 -27.92 33.22 -7.06
CA LEU A 164 -27.78 33.61 -8.46
C LEU A 164 -29.11 34.11 -9.05
N ILE A 165 -30.23 33.44 -8.74
CA ILE A 165 -31.57 33.89 -9.14
C ILE A 165 -31.87 35.29 -8.57
N THR A 166 -31.54 35.52 -7.29
CA THR A 166 -31.76 36.82 -6.65
C THR A 166 -30.90 37.91 -7.28
N MET A 167 -29.62 37.62 -7.55
CA MET A 167 -28.71 38.54 -8.23
C MET A 167 -29.22 38.92 -9.63
N LEU A 168 -29.61 37.94 -10.45
CA LEU A 168 -30.13 38.17 -11.79
C LEU A 168 -31.44 38.99 -11.76
N ARG A 169 -32.34 38.72 -10.82
CA ARG A 169 -33.55 39.55 -10.63
C ARG A 169 -33.19 41.00 -10.32
N VAL A 170 -32.21 41.25 -9.45
CA VAL A 170 -31.78 42.61 -9.12
C VAL A 170 -31.18 43.31 -10.34
N GLN A 171 -30.32 42.61 -11.10
CA GLN A 171 -29.68 43.15 -12.29
C GLN A 171 -30.68 43.46 -13.41
N LEU A 172 -31.61 42.55 -13.72
CA LEU A 172 -32.65 42.78 -14.73
C LEU A 172 -33.60 43.92 -14.32
N ASN A 173 -33.96 44.03 -13.05
CA ASN A 173 -34.74 45.17 -12.55
C ASN A 173 -33.97 46.50 -12.62
N ALA A 174 -32.66 46.48 -12.38
CA ALA A 174 -31.82 47.67 -12.56
C ALA A 174 -31.82 48.11 -14.03
N ILE A 175 -31.62 47.17 -14.96
CA ILE A 175 -31.71 47.44 -16.40
C ILE A 175 -33.09 47.99 -16.78
N ALA A 176 -34.18 47.37 -16.31
CA ALA A 176 -35.54 47.84 -16.55
C ALA A 176 -35.74 49.29 -16.07
N ASN A 177 -35.15 49.65 -14.93
CA ASN A 177 -35.21 51.02 -14.40
C ASN A 177 -34.37 52.01 -15.21
N ILE A 178 -33.20 51.61 -15.71
CA ILE A 178 -32.38 52.45 -16.59
C ILE A 178 -33.12 52.67 -17.92
N ASN A 179 -33.79 51.65 -18.46
CA ASN A 179 -34.59 51.77 -19.67
C ASN A 179 -35.72 52.81 -19.55
N LYS A 180 -36.32 52.95 -18.36
CA LYS A 180 -37.34 53.99 -18.08
C LYS A 180 -36.82 55.42 -18.23
N LEU A 181 -35.50 55.64 -18.12
CA LEU A 181 -34.89 56.96 -18.27
C LEU A 181 -34.84 57.43 -19.73
N ARG A 182 -35.18 56.57 -20.71
CA ARG A 182 -35.22 56.89 -22.16
C ARG A 182 -33.92 57.51 -22.69
N ILE A 183 -32.78 57.05 -22.14
CA ILE A 183 -31.43 57.49 -22.53
C ILE A 183 -30.95 56.76 -23.80
N PHE A 184 -31.65 55.69 -24.18
CA PHE A 184 -31.30 54.83 -25.31
C PHE A 184 -32.03 55.23 -26.60
N GLU A 185 -31.48 54.80 -27.75
CA GLU A 185 -32.19 54.91 -29.02
C GLU A 185 -33.54 54.16 -28.98
N PRO A 186 -34.63 54.75 -29.52
CA PRO A 186 -35.95 54.11 -29.56
C PRO A 186 -36.01 52.81 -30.38
N SER A 187 -34.95 52.46 -31.09
CA SER A 187 -34.80 51.23 -31.89
C SER A 187 -34.44 50.01 -31.05
N LEU A 188 -34.07 50.20 -29.78
CA LEU A 188 -33.64 49.13 -28.88
C LEU A 188 -34.83 48.61 -28.05
N ASN A 189 -35.25 47.36 -28.30
CA ASN A 189 -36.35 46.69 -27.60
C ASN A 189 -35.96 46.15 -26.21
N ILE A 190 -35.08 46.86 -25.48
CA ILE A 190 -34.55 46.45 -24.17
C ILE A 190 -35.66 46.16 -23.15
N GLY A 191 -36.82 46.79 -23.28
CA GLY A 191 -37.95 46.56 -22.39
C GLY A 191 -38.57 45.18 -22.54
N GLU A 192 -38.76 44.72 -23.78
CA GLU A 192 -39.36 43.42 -24.09
C GLU A 192 -38.40 42.29 -23.72
N ASP A 193 -37.11 42.45 -24.04
CA ASP A 193 -36.08 41.47 -23.73
C ASP A 193 -35.89 41.27 -22.22
N VAL A 194 -35.96 42.35 -21.43
CA VAL A 194 -35.87 42.25 -19.96
C VAL A 194 -37.11 41.60 -19.36
N GLU A 195 -38.29 41.84 -19.92
CA GLU A 195 -39.53 41.21 -19.46
C GLU A 195 -39.55 39.71 -19.79
N GLU A 196 -39.05 39.33 -20.97
CA GLU A 196 -38.86 37.93 -21.36
C GLU A 196 -37.87 37.22 -20.42
N LEU A 197 -36.71 37.84 -20.13
CA LEU A 197 -35.72 37.27 -19.21
C LEU A 197 -36.20 37.18 -17.75
N LEU A 198 -37.01 38.13 -17.29
CA LEU A 198 -37.65 38.05 -15.97
C LEU A 198 -38.69 36.92 -15.92
N GLN A 199 -39.39 36.67 -17.03
CA GLN A 199 -40.38 35.60 -17.14
C GLN A 199 -39.72 34.23 -17.20
N THR A 200 -38.61 34.07 -17.93
CA THR A 200 -37.83 32.82 -17.95
C THR A 200 -37.17 32.56 -16.60
N LEU A 201 -36.59 33.58 -15.95
CA LEU A 201 -36.04 33.49 -14.59
C LEU A 201 -37.09 33.14 -13.52
N GLY A 202 -38.37 33.44 -13.78
CA GLY A 202 -39.49 33.01 -12.95
C GLY A 202 -39.87 31.54 -13.09
N LYS A 203 -39.46 30.88 -14.18
CA LYS A 203 -39.81 29.50 -14.53
C LYS A 203 -38.66 28.50 -14.32
N VAL A 204 -37.45 28.97 -14.00
CA VAL A 204 -36.28 28.11 -13.72
C VAL A 204 -36.59 27.18 -12.54
N ASN A 205 -36.43 25.88 -12.77
CA ASN A 205 -36.63 24.84 -11.75
C ASN A 205 -35.42 24.75 -10.79
N ASP A 206 -35.65 24.30 -9.55
CA ASP A 206 -34.57 24.02 -8.60
C ASP A 206 -33.64 22.92 -9.19
N GLY A 207 -32.33 23.22 -9.24
CA GLY A 207 -31.27 22.39 -9.82
C GLY A 207 -30.87 22.71 -11.27
N ASP A 208 -31.65 23.49 -12.03
CA ASP A 208 -31.33 23.77 -13.45
C ASP A 208 -30.37 24.96 -13.61
N LEU A 209 -29.07 24.69 -13.50
CA LEU A 209 -28.01 25.68 -13.71
C LEU A 209 -27.79 26.05 -15.18
N GLN A 210 -28.21 25.20 -16.13
CA GLN A 210 -28.00 25.48 -17.55
C GLN A 210 -28.93 26.60 -18.03
N GLU A 211 -30.19 26.57 -17.60
CA GLU A 211 -31.13 27.64 -17.88
C GLU A 211 -30.70 28.96 -17.20
N LEU A 212 -30.17 28.88 -15.98
CA LEU A 212 -29.65 30.03 -15.25
C LEU A 212 -28.40 30.64 -15.89
N GLN A 213 -27.49 29.79 -16.40
CA GLN A 213 -26.32 30.22 -17.17
C GLN A 213 -26.75 30.93 -18.45
N LYS A 214 -27.72 30.39 -19.17
CA LYS A 214 -28.26 31.02 -20.38
C LYS A 214 -28.84 32.41 -20.09
N ILE A 215 -29.64 32.53 -19.01
CA ILE A 215 -30.18 33.83 -18.59
C ILE A 215 -29.06 34.82 -18.20
N LEU A 216 -27.99 34.34 -17.56
CA LEU A 216 -26.82 35.17 -17.24
C LEU A 216 -26.12 35.66 -18.52
N GLU A 217 -25.90 34.79 -19.49
CA GLU A 217 -25.32 35.13 -20.80
C GLU A 217 -26.19 36.16 -21.53
N ASP A 218 -27.50 35.94 -21.62
CA ASP A 218 -28.44 36.87 -22.24
C ASP A 218 -28.48 38.23 -21.49
N THR A 219 -28.36 38.23 -20.16
CA THR A 219 -28.26 39.45 -19.35
C THR A 219 -26.96 40.22 -19.65
N THR A 220 -25.84 39.53 -19.90
CA THR A 220 -24.58 40.18 -20.30
C THR A 220 -24.65 40.79 -21.69
N VAL A 221 -25.33 40.13 -22.64
CA VAL A 221 -25.63 40.68 -23.98
C VAL A 221 -26.47 41.95 -23.87
N LEU A 222 -27.46 42.00 -22.98
CA LEU A 222 -28.24 43.21 -22.73
C LEU A 222 -27.36 44.37 -22.20
N TYR A 223 -26.44 44.10 -21.28
CA TYR A 223 -25.50 45.13 -20.82
C TYR A 223 -24.60 45.66 -21.94
N ASP A 224 -24.14 44.79 -22.86
CA ASP A 224 -23.36 45.21 -24.03
C ASP A 224 -24.20 46.05 -25.01
N GLN A 225 -25.44 45.65 -25.29
CA GLN A 225 -26.38 46.43 -26.10
C GLN A 225 -26.67 47.82 -25.49
N ILE A 226 -26.89 47.86 -24.18
CA ILE A 226 -27.04 49.10 -23.41
C ILE A 226 -25.79 49.97 -23.55
N SER A 227 -24.60 49.40 -23.36
CA SER A 227 -23.34 50.16 -23.45
C SER A 227 -23.14 50.83 -24.82
N ARG A 228 -23.61 50.18 -25.89
CA ARG A 228 -23.52 50.69 -27.27
C ARG A 228 -24.65 51.65 -27.63
N GLY A 229 -25.79 51.55 -26.95
CA GLY A 229 -27.02 52.30 -27.24
C GLY A 229 -27.21 53.58 -26.43
N ILE A 230 -26.31 53.90 -25.48
CA ILE A 230 -26.38 55.15 -24.70
C ILE A 230 -26.19 56.34 -25.65
N ILE A 231 -27.25 57.11 -25.87
CA ILE A 231 -27.13 58.41 -26.50
C ILE A 231 -26.63 59.38 -25.44
N ILE A 232 -25.33 59.68 -25.49
CA ILE A 232 -24.80 60.84 -24.78
C ILE A 232 -25.36 62.07 -25.51
N ARG A 233 -26.49 62.62 -25.05
CA ARG A 233 -26.81 64.02 -25.35
C ARG A 233 -25.64 64.81 -24.78
N SER A 234 -24.73 65.28 -25.64
CA SER A 234 -23.79 66.31 -25.23
C SER A 234 -24.64 67.50 -24.81
N LEU A 235 -24.83 67.67 -23.51
CA LEU A 235 -25.07 68.98 -22.94
C LEU A 235 -23.79 69.75 -23.25
N SER A 236 -23.77 70.39 -24.42
CA SER A 236 -22.78 71.41 -24.71
C SER A 236 -22.79 72.37 -23.54
N ASP A 237 -21.64 72.54 -22.89
CA ASP A 237 -21.44 73.44 -21.76
C ASP A 237 -22.00 74.83 -22.08
N SER A 238 -23.22 75.09 -21.60
CA SER A 238 -23.87 76.39 -21.63
C SER A 238 -23.65 77.10 -20.30
N TRP A 239 -22.38 77.25 -19.90
CA TRP A 239 -21.99 77.98 -18.69
C TRP A 239 -20.94 79.07 -18.91
N THR A 240 -20.47 79.30 -20.13
CA THR A 240 -19.63 80.45 -20.46
C THR A 240 -20.48 81.60 -21.02
N MET A 241 -21.21 82.27 -20.13
CA MET A 241 -21.67 83.65 -20.37
C MET A 241 -20.51 84.60 -20.14
N THR A 242 -19.71 84.85 -21.18
CA THR A 242 -18.90 86.08 -21.27
C THR A 242 -19.55 86.99 -22.30
N GLU A 243 -20.44 87.84 -21.83
CA GLU A 243 -20.83 89.08 -22.51
C GLU A 243 -19.60 90.02 -22.53
N PRO A 244 -19.23 90.61 -23.68
CA PRO A 244 -18.23 91.66 -23.71
C PRO A 244 -18.91 93.00 -23.42
N VAL A 245 -18.68 93.55 -22.24
CA VAL A 245 -19.02 94.96 -21.93
C VAL A 245 -17.75 95.78 -22.09
N GLU A 246 -17.78 96.68 -23.06
CA GLU A 246 -16.75 97.68 -23.33
C GLU A 246 -16.70 98.74 -22.21
N ASP A 247 -15.46 99.12 -21.89
CA ASP A 247 -14.95 100.43 -21.45
C ASP A 247 -15.80 101.32 -20.52
N GLU A 248 -15.29 101.58 -19.31
CA GLU A 248 -14.75 102.90 -18.90
C GLU A 248 -14.57 102.98 -17.37
N ALA A 249 -13.48 103.64 -16.99
CA ALA A 249 -13.25 104.38 -15.74
C ALA A 249 -12.94 103.63 -14.42
N PHE A 250 -11.69 103.81 -13.98
CA PHE A 250 -11.29 104.71 -12.88
C PHE A 250 -10.42 104.08 -11.78
N PHE A 251 -9.28 104.73 -11.53
CA PHE A 251 -8.25 104.40 -10.55
C PHE A 251 -8.76 104.31 -9.10
N CYS A 252 -8.41 103.22 -8.42
CA CYS A 252 -7.86 103.10 -7.05
C CYS A 252 -8.01 101.64 -6.58
N TYR A 253 -6.98 101.07 -5.92
CA TYR A 253 -6.90 99.81 -5.12
C TYR A 253 -5.82 98.78 -5.55
N ASP A 254 -4.57 99.18 -5.83
CA ASP A 254 -3.47 98.22 -6.10
C ASP A 254 -2.99 97.43 -4.84
N GLU A 255 -3.26 97.90 -3.61
CA GLU A 255 -2.80 97.21 -2.39
C GLU A 255 -3.75 96.09 -1.91
N GLU A 256 -5.03 96.13 -2.30
CA GLU A 256 -6.01 95.12 -1.88
C GLU A 256 -6.04 93.92 -2.84
N ASP A 257 -5.85 94.18 -4.14
CA ASP A 257 -5.80 93.16 -5.21
C ASP A 257 -4.56 92.26 -5.08
N THR A 258 -3.38 92.84 -4.80
CA THR A 258 -2.13 92.07 -4.62
C THR A 258 -2.15 91.19 -3.35
N LYS A 259 -2.85 91.64 -2.31
CA LYS A 259 -3.06 90.87 -1.09
C LYS A 259 -4.02 89.71 -1.34
N GLN A 260 -5.11 89.96 -2.06
CA GLN A 260 -6.07 88.93 -2.44
C GLN A 260 -5.42 87.86 -3.35
N ASP A 261 -4.60 88.26 -4.31
CA ASP A 261 -3.81 87.34 -5.14
C ASP A 261 -2.83 86.49 -4.31
N SER A 262 -2.19 87.10 -3.30
CA SER A 262 -1.31 86.37 -2.39
C SER A 262 -2.06 85.36 -1.53
N GLU A 263 -3.28 85.70 -1.08
CA GLU A 263 -4.16 84.81 -0.32
C GLU A 263 -4.65 83.63 -1.18
N TRP A 264 -5.06 83.88 -2.43
CA TRP A 264 -5.43 82.81 -3.38
C TRP A 264 -4.26 81.89 -3.74
N GLN A 265 -3.05 82.43 -3.93
CA GLN A 265 -1.86 81.63 -4.17
C GLN A 265 -1.52 80.73 -2.97
N ALA A 266 -1.69 81.25 -1.75
CA ALA A 266 -1.51 80.47 -0.53
C ALA A 266 -2.58 79.36 -0.41
N GLU A 267 -3.84 79.64 -0.73
CA GLU A 267 -4.93 78.66 -0.72
C GLU A 267 -4.71 77.56 -1.78
N MET A 268 -4.35 77.93 -3.01
CA MET A 268 -4.00 76.97 -4.07
C MET A 268 -2.85 76.06 -3.66
N THR A 269 -1.82 76.61 -3.03
CA THR A 269 -0.69 75.82 -2.50
C THR A 269 -1.13 74.91 -1.37
N ALA A 270 -2.02 75.36 -0.47
CA ALA A 270 -2.56 74.55 0.61
C ALA A 270 -3.42 73.38 0.08
N ILE A 271 -4.25 73.62 -0.93
CA ILE A 271 -5.06 72.59 -1.60
C ILE A 271 -4.14 71.58 -2.29
N GLN A 272 -3.13 72.05 -3.03
CA GLN A 272 -2.14 71.17 -3.68
C GLN A 272 -1.39 70.30 -2.67
N ASN A 273 -0.94 70.87 -1.56
CA ASN A 273 -0.28 70.13 -0.48
C ASN A 273 -1.21 69.12 0.19
N THR A 274 -2.48 69.47 0.38
CA THR A 274 -3.49 68.57 0.96
C THR A 274 -3.74 67.38 0.03
N HIS A 275 -3.98 67.64 -1.25
CA HIS A 275 -4.15 66.59 -2.26
C HIS A 275 -2.90 65.70 -2.40
N GLN A 276 -1.71 66.30 -2.41
CA GLN A 276 -0.45 65.55 -2.43
C GLN A 276 -0.30 64.64 -1.20
N SER A 277 -0.65 65.15 -0.01
CA SER A 277 -0.66 64.35 1.22
C SER A 277 -1.68 63.22 1.15
N GLU A 278 -2.87 63.44 0.61
CA GLU A 278 -3.89 62.40 0.42
C GLU A 278 -3.41 61.29 -0.52
N LEU A 279 -2.82 61.65 -1.67
CA LEU A 279 -2.22 60.68 -2.59
C LEU A 279 -1.11 59.87 -1.92
N GLU A 280 -0.26 60.52 -1.11
CA GLU A 280 0.78 59.83 -0.36
C GLU A 280 0.19 58.87 0.68
N THR A 281 -0.85 59.27 1.42
CA THR A 281 -1.51 58.36 2.38
C THR A 281 -2.13 57.15 1.68
N MET A 282 -2.78 57.35 0.53
CA MET A 282 -3.32 56.24 -0.27
C MET A 282 -2.19 55.33 -0.77
N ARG A 283 -1.08 55.91 -1.25
CA ARG A 283 0.10 55.15 -1.69
C ARG A 283 0.65 54.28 -0.55
N HIS A 284 0.88 54.85 0.63
CA HIS A 284 1.37 54.11 1.80
C HIS A 284 0.39 53.02 2.24
N HIS A 285 -0.93 53.28 2.16
CA HIS A 285 -1.95 52.29 2.47
C HIS A 285 -1.85 51.06 1.55
N TYR A 286 -1.74 51.26 0.24
CA TYR A 286 -1.57 50.17 -0.72
C TYR A 286 -0.21 49.48 -0.59
N GLU A 287 0.88 50.23 -0.36
CA GLU A 287 2.20 49.65 -0.10
C GLU A 287 2.19 48.74 1.13
N HIS A 288 1.53 49.16 2.21
CA HIS A 288 1.36 48.35 3.42
C HIS A 288 0.52 47.10 3.16
N GLN A 289 -0.61 47.23 2.44
CA GLN A 289 -1.42 46.07 2.05
C GLN A 289 -0.62 45.06 1.22
N LEU A 290 0.13 45.54 0.22
CA LEU A 290 0.97 44.69 -0.62
C LEU A 290 2.09 44.03 0.18
N LYS A 291 2.69 44.73 1.15
CA LYS A 291 3.70 44.16 2.05
C LYS A 291 3.11 43.01 2.88
N GLY A 292 1.93 43.19 3.47
CA GLY A 292 1.26 42.13 4.22
C GLY A 292 0.83 40.94 3.35
N MET A 293 0.51 41.16 2.07
CA MET A 293 0.30 40.05 1.12
C MET A 293 1.61 39.30 0.83
N ARG A 294 2.71 40.02 0.58
CA ARG A 294 4.03 39.42 0.33
C ARG A 294 4.53 38.58 1.51
N GLU A 295 4.45 39.11 2.72
CA GLU A 295 4.87 38.38 3.94
C GLU A 295 4.03 37.11 4.15
N ARG A 296 2.72 37.16 3.89
CA ARG A 296 1.86 35.97 3.93
C ARG A 296 2.27 34.92 2.90
N ILE A 297 2.58 35.34 1.67
CA ILE A 297 3.07 34.44 0.62
C ILE A 297 4.39 33.81 1.04
N GLU A 298 5.35 34.60 1.55
CA GLU A 298 6.65 34.10 1.99
C GLU A 298 6.53 33.12 3.17
N HIS A 299 5.64 33.39 4.13
CA HIS A 299 5.35 32.47 5.23
C HIS A 299 4.74 31.15 4.73
N GLU A 300 3.85 31.19 3.75
CA GLU A 300 3.27 29.97 3.19
C GLU A 300 4.29 29.21 2.33
N GLU A 301 5.15 29.90 1.58
CA GLU A 301 6.24 29.29 0.82
C GLU A 301 7.28 28.62 1.72
N THR A 302 7.66 29.27 2.83
CA THR A 302 8.58 28.67 3.81
C THR A 302 7.95 27.48 4.51
N ARG A 303 6.65 27.52 4.82
CA ARG A 303 5.90 26.36 5.34
C ARG A 303 5.87 25.22 4.33
N ARG A 304 5.57 25.50 3.06
CA ARG A 304 5.57 24.52 1.97
C ARG A 304 6.95 23.88 1.80
N ARG A 305 8.01 24.68 1.86
CA ARG A 305 9.40 24.19 1.76
C ARG A 305 9.74 23.22 2.89
N LYS A 306 9.39 23.55 4.14
CA LYS A 306 9.59 22.66 5.30
C LYS A 306 8.85 21.33 5.15
N LEU A 307 7.58 21.38 4.73
CA LEU A 307 6.79 20.16 4.49
C LEU A 307 7.39 19.32 3.35
N GLN A 308 7.90 19.96 2.30
CA GLN A 308 8.58 19.26 1.21
C GLN A 308 9.89 18.61 1.68
N GLU A 309 10.68 19.30 2.50
CA GLU A 309 11.89 18.75 3.12
C GLU A 309 11.57 17.55 4.03
N GLU A 310 10.52 17.63 4.84
CA GLU A 310 10.04 16.52 5.67
C GLU A 310 9.61 15.31 4.82
N LEU A 311 8.88 15.53 3.72
CA LEU A 311 8.50 14.47 2.78
C LEU A 311 9.73 13.80 2.14
N VAL A 312 10.71 14.57 1.69
CA VAL A 312 11.98 14.04 1.15
C VAL A 312 12.72 13.25 2.23
N GLN A 313 12.71 13.72 3.47
CA GLN A 313 13.36 13.01 4.57
C GLN A 313 12.66 11.69 4.93
N ILE A 314 11.33 11.65 4.88
CA ILE A 314 10.55 10.43 5.13
C ILE A 314 10.75 9.42 3.99
N THR A 315 10.69 9.87 2.73
CA THR A 315 10.89 9.03 1.55
C THR A 315 12.28 8.42 1.54
N THR A 316 13.34 9.22 1.75
CA THR A 316 14.73 8.72 1.82
C THR A 316 14.94 7.71 2.96
N ARG A 317 14.33 7.92 4.14
CA ARG A 317 14.39 6.91 5.22
C ARG A 317 13.61 5.64 4.88
N ASN A 318 12.47 5.76 4.22
CA ASN A 318 11.70 4.60 3.78
C ASN A 318 12.49 3.79 2.77
N ASP A 319 13.11 4.44 1.77
CA ASP A 319 13.96 3.79 0.78
C ASP A 319 15.14 3.07 1.42
N GLN A 320 15.81 3.69 2.39
CA GLN A 320 16.90 3.04 3.15
C GLN A 320 16.41 1.82 3.93
N SER A 321 15.24 1.92 4.58
CA SER A 321 14.62 0.80 5.29
C SER A 321 14.25 -0.33 4.32
N LEU A 322 13.66 0.00 3.17
CA LEU A 322 13.28 -0.96 2.15
C LEU A 322 14.51 -1.66 1.55
N THR A 323 15.58 -0.93 1.29
CA THR A 323 16.86 -1.49 0.81
C THR A 323 17.46 -2.44 1.84
N THR A 324 17.41 -2.08 3.13
CA THR A 324 17.92 -2.96 4.21
C THR A 324 17.10 -4.25 4.30
N VAL A 325 15.77 -4.16 4.21
CA VAL A 325 14.88 -5.33 4.22
C VAL A 325 15.11 -6.21 2.98
N LYS A 326 15.26 -5.60 1.80
CA LYS A 326 15.58 -6.33 0.57
C LYS A 326 16.91 -7.08 0.70
N ALA A 327 17.95 -6.42 1.20
CA ALA A 327 19.25 -7.04 1.42
C ALA A 327 19.16 -8.22 2.41
N SER A 328 18.39 -8.07 3.50
CA SER A 328 18.15 -9.14 4.47
C SER A 328 17.43 -10.36 3.85
N PHE A 329 16.44 -10.13 2.99
CA PHE A 329 15.77 -11.23 2.28
C PHE A 329 16.69 -11.89 1.26
N GLU A 330 17.49 -11.10 0.55
CA GLU A 330 18.48 -11.61 -0.40
C GLU A 330 19.55 -12.46 0.30
N GLU A 331 20.03 -12.03 1.46
CA GLU A 331 20.95 -12.78 2.33
C GLU A 331 20.33 -14.09 2.82
N MET A 332 19.09 -14.07 3.31
CA MET A 332 18.38 -15.29 3.73
C MET A 332 18.19 -16.28 2.57
N LEU A 333 17.85 -15.78 1.39
CA LEU A 333 17.71 -16.61 0.20
C LEU A 333 19.06 -17.20 -0.25
N GLU A 334 20.14 -16.44 -0.13
CA GLU A 334 21.49 -16.92 -0.43
C GLU A 334 21.95 -17.96 0.60
N GLU A 335 21.67 -17.75 1.88
CA GLU A 335 21.96 -18.71 2.94
C GLU A 335 21.22 -20.03 2.71
N GLN A 336 19.94 -20.00 2.31
CA GLN A 336 19.20 -21.21 1.95
C GLN A 336 19.79 -21.91 0.73
N ARG A 337 20.17 -21.15 -0.31
CA ARG A 337 20.83 -21.71 -1.51
C ARG A 337 22.17 -22.36 -1.15
N SER A 338 23.00 -21.70 -0.34
CA SER A 338 24.28 -22.22 0.13
C SER A 338 24.07 -23.47 0.99
N GLY A 339 23.11 -23.45 1.91
CA GLY A 339 22.79 -24.60 2.75
C GLY A 339 22.40 -25.84 1.93
N PHE A 340 21.51 -25.70 0.95
CA PHE A 340 21.18 -26.83 0.06
C PHE A 340 22.37 -27.29 -0.79
N GLN A 341 23.20 -26.35 -1.26
CA GLN A 341 24.40 -26.69 -2.02
C GLN A 341 25.40 -27.48 -1.15
N GLU A 342 25.62 -27.04 0.09
CA GLU A 342 26.47 -27.70 1.08
C GLU A 342 25.93 -29.09 1.45
N GLU A 343 24.62 -29.23 1.67
CA GLU A 343 23.97 -30.53 1.92
C GLU A 343 24.16 -31.48 0.73
N MET A 344 23.98 -30.98 -0.50
CA MET A 344 24.21 -31.76 -1.71
C MET A 344 25.68 -32.17 -1.87
N GLU A 345 26.64 -31.31 -1.52
CA GLU A 345 28.06 -31.65 -1.52
C GLU A 345 28.41 -32.65 -0.42
N GLN A 346 27.81 -32.52 0.76
CA GLN A 346 28.01 -33.44 1.85
C GLN A 346 27.46 -34.83 1.52
N LEU A 347 26.25 -34.92 0.97
CA LEU A 347 25.67 -36.18 0.47
C LEU A 347 26.56 -36.83 -0.59
N ARG A 348 27.12 -36.05 -1.53
CA ARG A 348 28.08 -36.58 -2.52
C ARG A 348 29.35 -37.11 -1.87
N LYS A 349 29.91 -36.41 -0.87
CA LYS A 349 31.09 -36.85 -0.11
C LYS A 349 30.82 -38.13 0.69
N GLU A 350 29.67 -38.20 1.35
CA GLU A 350 29.24 -39.37 2.12
C GLU A 350 29.02 -40.58 1.21
N HIS A 351 28.31 -40.41 0.10
CA HIS A 351 28.14 -41.47 -0.90
C HIS A 351 29.48 -41.96 -1.47
N GLN A 352 30.41 -41.05 -1.79
CA GLN A 352 31.74 -41.42 -2.26
C GLN A 352 32.51 -42.21 -1.21
N LYS A 353 32.41 -41.80 0.06
CA LYS A 353 33.04 -42.50 1.19
C LYS A 353 32.46 -43.90 1.37
N GLU A 354 31.13 -44.06 1.33
CA GLU A 354 30.46 -45.36 1.41
C GLU A 354 30.89 -46.28 0.26
N LEU A 355 31.00 -45.74 -0.95
CA LEU A 355 31.44 -46.50 -2.12
C LEU A 355 32.90 -46.97 -2.00
N ASP A 356 33.77 -46.17 -1.37
CA ASP A 356 35.16 -46.57 -1.10
C ASP A 356 35.27 -47.57 0.07
N GLU A 357 34.41 -47.45 1.08
CA GLU A 357 34.26 -48.45 2.14
C GLU A 357 33.75 -49.79 1.58
N GLU A 358 32.78 -49.76 0.66
CA GLU A 358 32.28 -50.95 -0.03
C GLU A 358 33.39 -51.60 -0.87
N LYS A 359 34.12 -50.82 -1.69
CA LYS A 359 35.28 -51.33 -2.44
C LYS A 359 36.34 -51.95 -1.52
N ALA A 360 36.56 -51.40 -0.32
CA ALA A 360 37.49 -51.96 0.66
C ALA A 360 36.97 -53.28 1.22
N ALA A 361 35.68 -53.36 1.58
CA ALA A 361 35.04 -54.58 2.05
C ALA A 361 35.06 -55.70 0.98
N THR A 362 34.74 -55.37 -0.27
CA THR A 362 34.80 -56.33 -1.39
C THR A 362 36.22 -56.85 -1.61
N ARG A 363 37.24 -55.99 -1.51
CA ARG A 363 38.65 -56.42 -1.60
C ARG A 363 39.00 -57.41 -0.50
N LEU A 364 38.63 -57.13 0.74
CA LEU A 364 38.86 -58.03 1.88
C LEU A 364 38.14 -59.37 1.70
N ALA A 365 36.89 -59.36 1.22
CA ALA A 365 36.13 -60.58 0.94
C ALA A 365 36.82 -61.43 -0.15
N LEU A 366 37.27 -60.81 -1.24
CA LEU A 366 38.01 -61.50 -2.30
C LEU A 366 39.34 -62.08 -1.81
N GLU A 367 40.06 -61.38 -0.93
CA GLU A 367 41.29 -61.91 -0.31
C GLU A 367 41.02 -63.09 0.62
N ALA A 368 39.93 -63.05 1.40
CA ALA A 368 39.53 -64.17 2.25
C ALA A 368 39.17 -65.41 1.42
N VAL A 369 38.42 -65.23 0.34
CA VAL A 369 38.08 -66.32 -0.61
C VAL A 369 39.34 -66.90 -1.25
N ARG A 370 40.30 -66.05 -1.67
CA ARG A 370 41.59 -66.51 -2.21
C ARG A 370 42.37 -67.34 -1.20
N ARG A 371 42.48 -66.87 0.05
CA ARG A 371 43.15 -67.61 1.13
C ARG A 371 42.48 -68.95 1.42
N ALA A 372 41.15 -68.98 1.53
CA ALA A 372 40.40 -70.21 1.73
C ALA A 372 40.64 -71.22 0.59
N HIS A 373 40.60 -70.75 -0.66
CA HIS A 373 40.87 -71.60 -1.82
C HIS A 373 42.32 -72.13 -1.85
N GLU A 374 43.32 -71.31 -1.49
CA GLU A 374 44.71 -71.76 -1.36
C GLU A 374 44.89 -72.81 -0.24
N GLU A 375 44.18 -72.66 0.87
CA GLU A 375 44.15 -73.64 1.96
C GLU A 375 43.46 -74.93 1.54
N GLU A 376 42.34 -74.87 0.82
CA GLU A 376 41.69 -76.05 0.23
C GLU A 376 42.61 -76.77 -0.76
N LEU A 377 43.34 -76.05 -1.62
CA LEU A 377 44.32 -76.65 -2.51
C LEU A 377 45.45 -77.34 -1.74
N LYS A 378 45.97 -76.72 -0.67
CA LYS A 378 46.95 -77.36 0.22
C LYS A 378 46.37 -78.62 0.86
N GLN A 379 45.14 -78.57 1.37
CA GLN A 379 44.46 -79.74 1.93
C GLN A 379 44.18 -80.84 0.90
N ALA A 380 43.85 -80.48 -0.34
CA ALA A 380 43.65 -81.42 -1.43
C ALA A 380 44.97 -82.09 -1.85
N THR A 381 46.07 -81.35 -1.85
CA THR A 381 47.41 -81.92 -2.08
C THR A 381 47.86 -82.84 -0.95
N THR A 382 47.56 -82.53 0.32
CA THR A 382 47.87 -83.41 1.46
C THR A 382 46.96 -84.64 1.49
N LYS A 383 45.67 -84.51 1.16
CA LYS A 383 44.75 -85.66 1.02
C LYS A 383 45.10 -86.55 -0.18
N LYS A 384 45.64 -86.01 -1.28
CA LYS A 384 46.14 -86.81 -2.42
C LYS A 384 47.35 -87.69 -2.10
N LEU A 385 48.07 -87.42 -1.00
CA LEU A 385 49.18 -88.26 -0.52
C LEU A 385 48.70 -89.48 0.29
N VAL A 386 47.43 -89.53 0.70
CA VAL A 386 46.81 -90.67 1.38
C VAL A 386 45.81 -91.31 0.41
N GLY A 387 46.29 -92.28 -0.37
CA GLY A 387 45.54 -92.88 -1.46
C GLY A 387 44.44 -93.83 -0.98
N GLU A 388 43.19 -93.52 -1.35
CA GLU A 388 42.09 -94.49 -1.43
C GLU A 388 41.37 -94.28 -2.78
N LYS A 389 41.90 -94.90 -3.83
CA LYS A 389 41.41 -94.80 -5.21
C LYS A 389 40.66 -96.08 -5.56
N ASP A 390 39.33 -96.03 -5.53
CA ASP A 390 38.47 -96.66 -6.56
C ASP A 390 36.97 -96.57 -6.24
N ARG A 391 36.56 -96.44 -4.96
CA ARG A 391 35.14 -96.24 -4.61
C ARG A 391 34.67 -94.79 -4.74
N ASP A 392 35.58 -93.83 -4.62
CA ASP A 392 35.25 -92.41 -4.71
C ASP A 392 35.08 -91.90 -6.14
N ALA A 393 35.70 -92.52 -7.15
CA ALA A 393 35.59 -92.04 -8.53
C ALA A 393 34.15 -92.11 -9.08
N SER A 394 33.41 -93.16 -8.71
CA SER A 394 32.02 -93.34 -9.16
C SER A 394 31.04 -92.41 -8.42
N ARG A 395 31.26 -92.17 -7.12
CA ARG A 395 30.50 -91.17 -6.34
C ARG A 395 30.81 -89.74 -6.77
N GLN A 396 32.08 -89.44 -7.03
CA GLN A 396 32.52 -88.16 -7.58
C GLN A 396 31.93 -87.93 -8.98
N SER A 397 31.87 -88.97 -9.83
CA SER A 397 31.22 -88.86 -11.14
C SER A 397 29.72 -88.57 -11.03
N ALA A 398 29.01 -89.22 -10.10
CA ALA A 398 27.59 -88.95 -9.86
C ALA A 398 27.36 -87.54 -9.30
N MET A 399 28.22 -87.08 -8.37
CA MET A 399 28.16 -85.73 -7.81
C MET A 399 28.49 -84.64 -8.86
N LEU A 400 29.47 -84.89 -9.74
CA LEU A 400 29.79 -83.98 -10.84
C LEU A 400 28.66 -83.87 -11.86
N GLU A 401 27.96 -84.98 -12.12
CA GLU A 401 26.81 -84.97 -13.02
C GLU A 401 25.62 -84.25 -12.37
N GLN A 402 25.38 -84.45 -11.07
CA GLN A 402 24.39 -83.66 -10.31
C GLN A 402 24.73 -82.16 -10.33
N MET A 403 26.01 -81.79 -10.12
CA MET A 403 26.43 -80.38 -10.20
C MET A 403 26.25 -79.80 -11.61
N ARG A 404 26.43 -80.60 -12.67
CA ARG A 404 26.16 -80.18 -14.05
C ARG A 404 24.67 -79.96 -14.28
N GLU A 405 23.81 -80.85 -13.78
CA GLU A 405 22.35 -80.70 -13.84
C GLU A 405 21.87 -79.46 -13.06
N GLU A 406 22.41 -79.22 -11.87
CA GLU A 406 22.11 -78.02 -11.09
C GLU A 406 22.60 -76.75 -11.79
N LEU A 407 23.81 -76.75 -12.36
CA LEU A 407 24.37 -75.60 -13.09
C LEU A 407 23.57 -75.30 -14.37
N THR A 408 23.12 -76.32 -15.09
CA THR A 408 22.28 -76.15 -16.29
C THR A 408 20.89 -75.65 -15.93
N THR A 409 20.30 -76.16 -14.86
CA THR A 409 19.02 -75.67 -14.33
C THR A 409 19.13 -74.22 -13.85
N LEU A 410 20.20 -73.88 -13.12
CA LEU A 410 20.46 -72.52 -12.66
C LEU A 410 20.70 -71.57 -13.84
N SER A 411 21.43 -72.01 -14.87
CA SER A 411 21.68 -71.22 -16.08
C SER A 411 20.38 -70.97 -16.86
N ALA A 412 19.49 -71.95 -16.93
CA ALA A 412 18.17 -71.79 -17.54
C ALA A 412 17.25 -70.86 -16.71
N ALA A 413 17.29 -70.97 -15.37
CA ALA A 413 16.55 -70.08 -14.49
C ALA A 413 17.05 -68.63 -14.55
N TYR A 414 18.37 -68.44 -14.62
CA TYR A 414 18.98 -67.12 -14.76
C TYR A 414 18.65 -66.48 -16.10
N SER A 415 18.75 -67.23 -17.21
CA SER A 415 18.39 -66.71 -18.54
C SER A 415 16.91 -66.36 -18.63
N ALA A 416 16.01 -67.15 -18.04
CA ALA A 416 14.59 -66.82 -17.93
C ALA A 416 14.36 -65.52 -17.14
N LYS A 417 15.06 -65.32 -16.01
CA LYS A 417 14.99 -64.08 -15.23
C LYS A 417 15.54 -62.85 -15.97
N CYS A 418 16.59 -63.01 -16.76
CA CYS A 418 17.11 -61.91 -17.59
C CYS A 418 16.05 -61.44 -18.61
N VAL A 419 15.29 -62.37 -19.20
CA VAL A 419 14.20 -62.04 -20.12
C VAL A 419 13.04 -61.37 -19.38
N GLU A 420 12.68 -61.85 -18.19
CA GLU A 420 11.65 -61.21 -17.36
C GLU A 420 12.05 -59.78 -16.97
N ASN A 421 13.28 -59.57 -16.53
CA ASN A 421 13.78 -58.22 -16.21
C ASN A 421 13.75 -57.30 -17.44
N ALA A 422 14.17 -57.77 -18.60
CA ALA A 422 14.09 -56.99 -19.84
C ALA A 422 12.63 -56.62 -20.18
N GLN A 423 11.66 -57.52 -19.98
CA GLN A 423 10.24 -57.23 -20.17
C GLN A 423 9.70 -56.23 -19.14
N LEU A 424 10.15 -56.30 -17.90
CA LEU A 424 9.78 -55.34 -16.85
C LEU A 424 10.35 -53.95 -17.14
N ASP A 425 11.60 -53.87 -17.61
CA ASP A 425 12.23 -52.61 -18.02
C ASP A 425 11.50 -51.97 -19.21
N GLU A 426 11.07 -52.78 -20.19
CA GLU A 426 10.26 -52.30 -21.33
C GLU A 426 8.88 -51.79 -20.87
N ARG A 427 8.21 -52.51 -19.96
CA ARG A 427 6.92 -52.06 -19.38
C ARG A 427 7.07 -50.78 -18.57
N LEU A 428 8.14 -50.67 -17.79
CA LEU A 428 8.41 -49.48 -16.97
C LEU A 428 8.73 -48.28 -17.86
N SER A 429 9.50 -48.49 -18.93
CA SER A 429 9.76 -47.48 -19.95
C SER A 429 8.47 -47.03 -20.63
N ALA A 430 7.58 -47.95 -21.03
CA ALA A 430 6.29 -47.62 -21.64
C ALA A 430 5.37 -46.83 -20.71
N LEU A 431 5.31 -47.19 -19.42
CA LEU A 431 4.53 -46.44 -18.42
C LEU A 431 5.07 -45.03 -18.18
N MET A 432 6.40 -44.87 -18.13
CA MET A 432 7.02 -43.55 -18.03
C MET A 432 6.73 -42.68 -19.27
N GLU A 433 6.78 -43.28 -20.45
CA GLU A 433 6.49 -42.60 -21.72
C GLU A 433 5.01 -42.19 -21.82
N GLN A 434 4.10 -43.03 -21.32
CA GLN A 434 2.67 -42.70 -21.22
C GLN A 434 2.43 -41.58 -20.21
N ARG A 435 3.05 -41.63 -19.03
CA ARG A 435 2.95 -40.59 -17.99
C ARG A 435 3.47 -39.25 -18.49
N ALA A 436 4.57 -39.23 -19.24
CA ALA A 436 5.13 -38.00 -19.81
C ALA A 436 4.19 -37.38 -20.86
N ARG A 437 3.49 -38.19 -21.66
CA ARG A 437 2.52 -37.69 -22.65
C ARG A 437 1.23 -37.20 -22.04
N GLU A 438 0.66 -37.96 -21.10
CA GLU A 438 -0.63 -37.66 -20.49
C GLU A 438 -0.53 -36.55 -19.44
N GLY A 439 0.50 -36.59 -18.58
CA GLY A 439 0.71 -35.61 -17.51
C GLY A 439 0.92 -34.19 -18.03
N ASP A 440 1.79 -34.02 -19.03
CA ASP A 440 2.06 -32.69 -19.58
C ASP A 440 0.91 -32.19 -20.45
N SER A 441 0.22 -33.06 -21.21
CA SER A 441 -0.87 -32.64 -22.09
C SER A 441 -2.12 -32.21 -21.32
N ASP A 442 -2.56 -32.99 -20.32
CA ASP A 442 -3.83 -32.72 -19.64
C ASP A 442 -3.72 -31.54 -18.68
N ASP A 443 -2.59 -31.40 -17.98
CA ASP A 443 -2.34 -30.26 -17.10
C ASP A 443 -2.13 -28.97 -17.88
N VAL A 444 -1.41 -29.00 -19.02
CA VAL A 444 -1.26 -27.84 -19.90
C VAL A 444 -2.62 -27.44 -20.48
N GLN A 445 -3.43 -28.39 -20.95
CA GLN A 445 -4.77 -28.08 -21.47
C GLN A 445 -5.70 -27.54 -20.37
N ARG A 446 -5.57 -28.02 -19.13
CA ARG A 446 -6.34 -27.52 -17.99
C ARG A 446 -5.94 -26.09 -17.62
N LEU A 447 -4.64 -25.83 -17.52
CA LEU A 447 -4.11 -24.49 -17.25
C LEU A 447 -4.48 -23.51 -18.37
N GLN A 448 -4.49 -23.97 -19.62
CA GLN A 448 -4.88 -23.14 -20.77
C GLN A 448 -6.38 -22.81 -20.76
N ARG A 449 -7.25 -23.75 -20.36
CA ARG A 449 -8.67 -23.47 -20.12
C ARG A 449 -8.88 -22.48 -18.98
N ASP A 450 -8.16 -22.63 -17.87
CA ASP A 450 -8.25 -21.73 -16.72
C ASP A 450 -7.75 -20.32 -17.08
N LEU A 451 -6.68 -20.20 -17.87
CA LEU A 451 -6.20 -18.92 -18.40
C LEU A 451 -7.25 -18.24 -19.29
N CYS A 452 -7.86 -18.94 -20.24
CA CYS A 452 -8.93 -18.39 -21.07
C CYS A 452 -10.12 -17.87 -20.25
N VAL A 453 -10.50 -18.58 -19.18
CA VAL A 453 -11.56 -18.14 -18.25
C VAL A 453 -11.14 -16.87 -17.52
N ARG A 454 -9.90 -16.79 -17.04
CA ARG A 454 -9.37 -15.60 -16.37
C ARG A 454 -9.25 -14.42 -17.31
N ASP A 455 -8.81 -14.61 -18.54
CA ASP A 455 -8.74 -13.55 -19.57
C ASP A 455 -10.14 -13.03 -19.91
N SER A 456 -11.14 -13.91 -19.98
CA SER A 456 -12.54 -13.52 -20.18
C SER A 456 -13.06 -12.66 -19.02
N GLN A 457 -12.73 -13.02 -17.77
CA GLN A 457 -13.06 -12.23 -16.58
C GLN A 457 -12.35 -10.88 -16.58
N VAL A 458 -11.08 -10.83 -16.96
CA VAL A 458 -10.32 -9.57 -17.10
C VAL A 458 -10.95 -8.69 -18.19
N ALA A 459 -11.32 -9.25 -19.34
CA ALA A 459 -11.99 -8.52 -20.41
C ALA A 459 -13.39 -8.03 -20.01
N GLU A 460 -14.13 -8.79 -19.19
CA GLU A 460 -15.39 -8.34 -18.61
C GLU A 460 -15.19 -7.20 -17.62
N LEU A 461 -14.23 -7.32 -16.70
CA LEU A 461 -13.88 -6.25 -15.76
C LEU A 461 -13.40 -5.00 -16.48
N GLN A 462 -12.57 -5.13 -17.52
CA GLN A 462 -12.13 -4.01 -18.36
C GLN A 462 -13.30 -3.37 -19.11
N ARG A 463 -14.23 -4.15 -19.67
CA ARG A 463 -15.46 -3.61 -20.28
C ARG A 463 -16.33 -2.89 -19.26
N ARG A 464 -16.42 -3.41 -18.03
CA ARG A 464 -17.19 -2.82 -16.95
C ARG A 464 -16.55 -1.52 -16.45
N ILE A 465 -15.23 -1.49 -16.27
CA ILE A 465 -14.44 -0.27 -16.01
C ILE A 465 -14.66 0.74 -17.14
N SER A 466 -14.50 0.34 -18.40
CA SER A 466 -14.73 1.20 -19.56
C SER A 466 -16.17 1.72 -19.66
N SER A 467 -17.15 0.93 -19.19
CA SER A 467 -18.55 1.37 -19.13
C SER A 467 -18.78 2.40 -18.03
N TYR A 468 -18.11 2.26 -16.88
CA TYR A 468 -18.14 3.24 -15.81
C TYR A 468 -17.39 4.52 -16.18
N GLU A 469 -16.26 4.42 -16.88
CA GLU A 469 -15.49 5.55 -17.38
C GLU A 469 -16.26 6.32 -18.46
N ARG A 470 -16.95 5.62 -19.39
CA ARG A 470 -17.80 6.28 -20.39
C ARG A 470 -19.09 6.87 -19.81
N ARG A 471 -19.60 6.34 -18.71
CA ARG A 471 -20.78 6.88 -18.01
C ARG A 471 -20.44 8.02 -17.04
N GLY A 472 -19.16 8.17 -16.69
CA GLY A 472 -18.64 9.28 -15.88
C GLY A 472 -18.11 10.46 -16.69
N GLY A 473 -18.18 10.43 -18.02
CA GLY A 473 -17.53 11.40 -18.91
C GLY A 473 -18.43 12.37 -19.69
N ASP A 474 -19.69 12.03 -19.98
CA ASP A 474 -20.61 12.88 -20.77
C ASP A 474 -22.06 12.72 -20.28
N SER A 475 -22.78 13.85 -20.15
CA SER A 475 -24.08 14.13 -19.50
C SER A 475 -25.32 13.35 -20.03
N PRO A 476 -26.58 13.71 -19.69
CA PRO A 476 -27.29 13.93 -18.42
C PRO A 476 -28.39 12.86 -18.20
N ILE A 477 -28.75 12.54 -16.93
CA ILE A 477 -29.92 11.68 -16.64
C ILE A 477 -31.19 12.54 -16.62
N VAL A 478 -31.97 12.44 -17.69
CA VAL A 478 -33.41 12.66 -17.64
C VAL A 478 -34.01 11.47 -16.91
N VAL A 479 -34.62 11.75 -15.76
CA VAL A 479 -35.53 10.83 -15.07
C VAL A 479 -36.78 10.68 -15.93
N SER A 480 -37.12 9.45 -16.30
CA SER A 480 -38.48 9.12 -16.69
C SER A 480 -38.88 7.85 -15.97
N ASP A 481 -39.64 8.02 -14.91
CA ASP A 481 -40.48 6.98 -14.32
C ASP A 481 -41.46 6.46 -15.38
N LYS A 482 -41.56 5.13 -15.50
CA LYS A 482 -42.84 4.40 -15.59
C LYS A 482 -42.65 2.88 -15.64
N ASP A 483 -43.37 2.24 -14.72
CA ASP A 483 -43.83 0.85 -14.63
C ASP A 483 -43.65 -0.07 -15.85
N GLU A 484 -43.09 -1.27 -15.65
CA GLU A 484 -43.79 -2.56 -15.81
C GLU A 484 -42.91 -3.79 -15.52
N LEU A 485 -43.47 -4.66 -14.69
CA LEU A 485 -43.34 -6.11 -14.48
C LEU A 485 -42.45 -7.02 -15.37
N PHE A 486 -41.98 -8.10 -14.69
CA PHE A 486 -41.44 -9.40 -15.14
C PHE A 486 -39.97 -9.47 -15.62
N SER A 487 -39.11 -10.16 -14.86
CA SER A 487 -39.00 -11.63 -14.96
C SER A 487 -37.89 -12.17 -14.04
N GLU A 488 -38.25 -13.18 -13.24
CA GLU A 488 -37.35 -14.03 -12.47
C GLU A 488 -36.35 -14.75 -13.38
N VAL A 489 -35.05 -14.69 -13.08
CA VAL A 489 -34.14 -15.82 -13.33
C VAL A 489 -33.15 -15.95 -12.17
N LEU A 490 -33.57 -16.81 -11.26
CA LEU A 490 -32.78 -17.75 -10.46
C LEU A 490 -31.37 -18.07 -11.02
N CYS A 491 -30.32 -17.81 -10.25
CA CYS A 491 -29.15 -18.69 -10.22
C CYS A 491 -28.52 -18.72 -8.83
N SER A 492 -28.91 -19.74 -8.08
CA SER A 492 -28.34 -20.15 -6.81
C SER A 492 -27.03 -20.89 -7.04
N GLU A 493 -25.89 -20.30 -6.64
CA GLU A 493 -24.64 -21.04 -6.48
C GLU A 493 -24.58 -21.67 -5.09
N LYS A 494 -24.51 -23.00 -5.12
CA LYS A 494 -24.55 -23.90 -3.97
C LYS A 494 -23.24 -23.83 -3.19
N THR A 495 -23.32 -23.39 -1.95
CA THR A 495 -22.30 -23.62 -0.91
C THR A 495 -22.36 -25.08 -0.45
N ASN A 496 -21.50 -25.94 -0.99
CA ASN A 496 -21.30 -27.29 -0.49
C ASN A 496 -20.09 -27.34 0.44
N SER A 497 -20.30 -27.20 1.75
CA SER A 497 -19.34 -27.66 2.76
C SER A 497 -20.05 -27.98 4.07
N ALA A 498 -20.81 -29.09 4.09
CA ALA A 498 -21.32 -29.69 5.31
C ALA A 498 -20.48 -30.93 5.66
N VAL A 499 -19.50 -30.75 6.54
CA VAL A 499 -18.70 -31.84 7.15
C VAL A 499 -19.61 -32.62 8.10
N LYS A 500 -20.00 -33.84 7.72
CA LYS A 500 -20.68 -34.80 8.60
C LYS A 500 -19.63 -35.54 9.44
N SER A 501 -19.56 -35.20 10.72
CA SER A 501 -18.82 -35.95 11.73
C SER A 501 -19.44 -37.33 11.95
N ARG A 502 -18.72 -38.40 11.57
CA ARG A 502 -19.06 -39.78 11.94
C ARG A 502 -18.43 -40.13 13.29
N LYS A 503 -19.29 -40.48 14.24
CA LYS A 503 -18.96 -41.12 15.53
C LYS A 503 -18.15 -42.40 15.29
N MET A 504 -16.97 -42.53 15.90
CA MET A 504 -16.29 -43.81 16.06
C MET A 504 -16.77 -44.51 17.34
N ASN A 505 -17.21 -45.76 17.18
CA ASN A 505 -17.54 -46.67 18.27
C ASN A 505 -16.26 -47.22 18.93
N LYS A 506 -16.30 -47.35 20.25
CA LYS A 506 -15.29 -48.02 21.07
C LYS A 506 -15.56 -49.53 21.16
N ASN A 507 -14.46 -50.27 21.32
CA ASN A 507 -14.31 -51.67 21.77
C ASN A 507 -14.41 -52.79 20.70
N ARG A 508 -13.24 -53.40 20.41
CA ARG A 508 -13.00 -54.83 20.70
C ARG A 508 -11.51 -55.16 20.75
N ARG A 509 -11.14 -55.87 21.82
CA ARG A 509 -9.82 -56.37 22.20
C ARG A 509 -9.63 -57.77 21.58
N THR A 510 -8.36 -58.15 21.36
CA THR A 510 -7.77 -59.50 21.20
C THR A 510 -8.25 -60.38 20.04
N ASP A 511 -7.36 -60.75 19.11
CA ASP A 511 -6.83 -62.13 18.97
C ASP A 511 -5.66 -62.18 17.96
N ILE A 512 -4.64 -62.98 18.29
CA ILE A 512 -3.45 -63.29 17.50
C ILE A 512 -3.74 -64.63 16.80
N ARG A 513 -3.92 -64.66 15.47
CA ARG A 513 -3.76 -65.90 14.68
C ARG A 513 -3.20 -65.61 13.30
N PHE A 514 -2.04 -66.23 13.05
CA PHE A 514 -1.43 -66.41 11.74
C PHE A 514 -2.39 -67.12 10.79
N HIS A 515 -2.81 -66.42 9.74
CA HIS A 515 -3.23 -67.03 8.48
C HIS A 515 -2.72 -66.18 7.30
N SER A 516 -1.90 -66.85 6.49
CA SER A 516 -1.49 -66.58 5.11
C SER A 516 -2.31 -65.60 4.25
N ASN A 517 -1.59 -64.63 3.66
CA ASN A 517 -1.75 -63.93 2.36
C ASN A 517 -3.11 -63.28 2.01
N PRO A 518 -3.16 -62.01 1.55
CA PRO A 518 -2.70 -61.71 0.18
C PRO A 518 -1.96 -60.36 0.04
N VAL A 519 -1.29 -60.21 -1.10
CA VAL A 519 -0.92 -58.92 -1.71
C VAL A 519 -2.06 -57.91 -1.55
N ILE A 520 -1.79 -56.76 -0.93
CA ILE A 520 -2.66 -55.57 -0.95
C ILE A 520 -1.80 -54.40 -1.44
N SER A 521 -2.17 -53.86 -2.60
CA SER A 521 -1.75 -52.55 -3.12
C SER A 521 -1.94 -51.48 -2.05
N LEU A 522 -0.83 -50.96 -1.51
CA LEU A 522 -0.80 -49.74 -0.71
C LEU A 522 0.07 -48.64 -1.35
N VAL A 523 0.45 -48.80 -2.62
CA VAL A 523 1.38 -47.88 -3.31
C VAL A 523 0.63 -46.85 -4.17
N GLU A 524 -0.70 -46.87 -4.24
CA GLU A 524 -1.45 -45.99 -5.16
C GLU A 524 -1.86 -44.63 -4.56
N SER A 525 -1.45 -44.29 -3.33
CA SER A 525 -1.82 -43.01 -2.72
C SER A 525 -0.79 -42.37 -1.78
N VAL A 526 0.44 -42.83 -1.78
CA VAL A 526 1.51 -42.20 -0.98
C VAL A 526 2.36 -41.33 -1.89
N SER A 527 2.33 -40.02 -1.62
CA SER A 527 3.19 -39.02 -2.28
C SER A 527 4.65 -39.49 -2.31
N GLU A 528 5.33 -39.36 -3.46
CA GLU A 528 6.68 -39.88 -3.76
C GLU A 528 7.70 -39.63 -2.63
N TYR A 529 7.56 -38.52 -1.89
CA TYR A 529 8.43 -38.16 -0.77
C TYR A 529 8.41 -39.16 0.40
N LEU A 530 7.26 -39.78 0.70
CA LEU A 530 7.12 -40.73 1.81
C LEU A 530 7.54 -42.16 1.41
N ALA A 531 7.53 -42.48 0.12
CA ALA A 531 7.94 -43.80 -0.38
C ALA A 531 9.47 -44.01 -0.24
N GLU A 532 10.26 -42.94 -0.38
CA GLU A 532 11.72 -42.97 -0.15
C GLU A 532 12.06 -43.20 1.33
N ASP A 533 11.33 -42.57 2.26
CA ASP A 533 11.55 -42.74 3.71
C ASP A 533 11.14 -44.12 4.21
N VAL A 534 10.07 -44.71 3.66
CA VAL A 534 9.68 -46.10 3.95
C VAL A 534 10.72 -47.09 3.41
N ARG A 535 11.30 -46.83 2.23
CA ARG A 535 12.39 -47.66 1.68
C ARG A 535 13.69 -47.53 2.48
N ARG A 536 14.05 -46.33 2.96
CA ARG A 536 15.20 -46.12 3.85
C ARG A 536 15.03 -46.77 5.21
N THR A 537 13.83 -46.75 5.78
CA THR A 537 13.55 -47.38 7.09
C THR A 537 13.49 -48.91 7.04
N LEU A 538 13.27 -49.50 5.85
CA LEU A 538 13.32 -50.95 5.63
C LEU A 538 14.71 -51.47 5.22
N ALA A 539 15.66 -50.59 4.89
CA ALA A 539 17.01 -50.98 4.52
C ALA A 539 17.86 -51.26 5.76
N VAL A 540 18.26 -52.51 5.96
CA VAL A 540 19.16 -52.93 7.06
C VAL A 540 20.51 -52.20 6.93
N PRO A 541 20.97 -51.43 7.94
CA PRO A 541 22.21 -50.67 7.87
C PRO A 541 23.43 -51.53 7.54
N VAL A 542 24.38 -50.96 6.79
CA VAL A 542 25.61 -51.66 6.37
C VAL A 542 26.40 -52.20 7.57
N SER A 543 26.43 -51.49 8.68
CA SER A 543 27.06 -51.92 9.94
C SER A 543 26.42 -53.17 10.54
N GLU A 544 25.10 -53.33 10.40
CA GLU A 544 24.38 -54.54 10.84
C GLU A 544 24.60 -55.70 9.87
N ARG A 545 24.65 -55.43 8.56
CA ARG A 545 25.03 -56.44 7.56
C ARG A 545 26.46 -56.94 7.78
N ARG A 546 27.39 -56.03 8.11
CA ARG A 546 28.78 -56.38 8.45
C ARG A 546 28.87 -57.29 9.68
N LYS A 547 28.14 -56.99 10.75
CA LYS A 547 28.07 -57.84 11.96
C LYS A 547 27.50 -59.22 11.67
N PHE A 548 26.56 -59.33 10.74
CA PHE A 548 26.03 -60.62 10.31
C PHE A 548 27.12 -61.48 9.62
N PHE A 549 27.93 -60.89 8.74
CA PHE A 549 29.03 -61.60 8.09
C PHE A 549 30.23 -61.88 9.01
N GLU A 550 30.54 -61.01 9.97
CA GLU A 550 31.56 -61.26 11.00
C GLU A 550 31.17 -62.46 11.88
N THR A 551 29.90 -62.55 12.30
CA THR A 551 29.39 -63.72 13.04
C THR A 551 29.52 -65.02 12.23
N ILE A 552 29.22 -65.01 10.93
CA ILE A 552 29.37 -66.20 10.07
C ILE A 552 30.84 -66.62 9.90
N ALA A 553 31.76 -65.64 9.87
CA ALA A 553 33.19 -65.91 9.81
C ALA A 553 33.72 -66.60 11.09
N GLU A 554 33.18 -66.25 12.27
CA GLU A 554 33.55 -66.89 13.55
C GLU A 554 33.09 -68.36 13.65
N TYR A 555 31.99 -68.73 12.99
CA TYR A 555 31.48 -70.11 12.97
C TYR A 555 32.02 -70.98 11.82
N SER A 556 32.78 -70.40 10.89
CA SER A 556 33.37 -71.14 9.76
C SER A 556 34.82 -71.58 9.99
N THR A 557 35.44 -71.19 11.10
CA THR A 557 36.67 -71.82 11.60
C THR A 557 36.35 -73.11 12.37
N PRO A 558 36.79 -74.29 11.91
CA PRO A 558 36.62 -75.52 12.68
C PRO A 558 37.53 -75.49 13.92
N PHE A 559 37.01 -75.98 15.05
CA PHE A 559 37.75 -76.15 16.32
C PHE A 559 38.96 -77.08 16.19
#